data_AF-S3C486-F1
#
_entry.id   AF-S3C486-F1
#
_cell.length_a   1.000
_cell.length_b   1.000
_cell.length_c   1.000
_cell.angle_alpha   90.00
_cell.angle_beta   90.00
_cell.angle_gamma   90.00
#
_symmetry.space_group_name_H-M   'P 1'
#
loop_
_entity.id
_entity.type
_entity.pdbx_description
1 polymer ?
#
loop_
_entity_poly.entity_id
_entity_poly.type
_entity_poly.pdbx_seq_one_letter_code
_entity_poly.pdbx_strand_id
1 'polypeptide(L)'
;MASDKPVKNASGRYDNVDFLKAVGFKYPIVKCSYNRRDVLLFANAIGAKADELHFLYELHPKFAAFPTFPINLLFKQTDQDVYDFVKKMISGDVPGTPPFDVQNSVDGERGIEIVNPLPVSSDGLDLEIRQKVIGVYDKGGNMILEAEQRLVDAKTEKVYVNMSSTAFGIKQGGYGGPRGPARVAMQMPNNRAPDAVSRFQTTPETALLYRLCGDYNPLHADDEFGRGGGFKGAIMQGLGTWNFAAHAVLRELGGSDPARLKSFGARFKNVVYPGEQLETRMWIVGSEGGYDSIAFETVVVDDGRVALSNGYAKIKSVKILIIILAQHHIFPLLKMAALPTTTPPPPTPVFLKLSFPAPRVLLVRMDRPRDLNAMPTVGQLEMNDVWKWFDEEPNLTVAIITGTGRAFSAGADLKEWDRSMAADADPNKRMGNAPAFKPLSRRLGKKPVIAAVNGLAMGGGCEFVVNCDLVVAADDAYFGLPEVKRGLAAIGGALPRLIRTIGLQRATEMALTGRRVTAQEMQQWGIVNSIVPKDQVVQEAVRYATMIAENSPDAIICSRAGLRQGWETAPVERAVEITLEREFAELQKGENILEGLKAFTEKRPPQWKASRL
;
A
#
# COMPACT_ATOMS: atom_id res chain seq x y z
N MET A 1 -29.08 2.83 53.60
CA MET A 1 -28.55 1.81 52.66
C MET A 1 -27.05 1.77 52.87
N ALA A 2 -26.42 0.59 52.92
CA ALA A 2 -24.97 0.52 53.05
C ALA A 2 -24.31 1.15 51.80
N SER A 3 -23.19 1.84 52.00
CA SER A 3 -22.39 2.36 50.89
C SER A 3 -21.91 1.21 50.00
N ASP A 4 -22.19 1.27 48.69
CA ASP A 4 -21.65 0.32 47.72
C ASP A 4 -20.14 0.48 47.47
N LYS A 5 -19.47 1.45 48.13
CA LYS A 5 -18.01 1.50 48.20
C LYS A 5 -17.48 0.50 49.22
N PRO A 6 -16.55 -0.40 48.83
CA PRO A 6 -15.81 -1.24 49.76
C PRO A 6 -15.04 -0.40 50.80
N VAL A 7 -14.89 -0.92 52.01
CA VAL A 7 -14.27 -0.20 53.15
C VAL A 7 -13.03 -0.93 53.62
N LYS A 8 -11.94 -0.23 53.94
CA LYS A 8 -10.73 -0.87 54.47
C LYS A 8 -10.97 -1.42 55.88
N ASN A 9 -10.58 -2.68 56.09
CA ASN A 9 -10.54 -3.34 57.39
C ASN A 9 -9.19 -3.12 58.08
N ALA A 10 -9.02 -3.68 59.28
CA ALA A 10 -7.81 -3.52 60.10
C ALA A 10 -6.51 -4.05 59.44
N SER A 11 -6.59 -4.92 58.43
CA SER A 11 -5.44 -5.39 57.64
C SER A 11 -5.12 -4.49 56.43
N GLY A 12 -5.87 -3.41 56.22
CA GLY A 12 -5.75 -2.51 55.07
C GLY A 12 -6.40 -3.04 53.77
N ARG A 13 -6.90 -4.28 53.78
CA ARG A 13 -7.72 -4.89 52.72
C ARG A 13 -9.13 -4.33 52.72
N TYR A 14 -9.79 -4.35 51.56
CA TYR A 14 -11.18 -3.91 51.43
C TYR A 14 -12.17 -5.04 51.72
N ASP A 15 -13.09 -4.79 52.64
CA ASP A 15 -14.28 -5.62 52.90
C ASP A 15 -15.45 -5.18 52.01
N ASN A 16 -16.42 -6.08 51.81
CA ASN A 16 -17.63 -5.88 51.00
C ASN A 16 -17.34 -5.56 49.51
N VAL A 17 -16.24 -6.08 48.97
CA VAL A 17 -15.93 -6.05 47.53
C VAL A 17 -16.90 -6.97 46.79
N ASP A 18 -17.61 -6.41 45.80
CA ASP A 18 -18.55 -7.11 44.93
C ASP A 18 -18.44 -6.55 43.51
N PHE A 19 -17.60 -7.19 42.70
CA PHE A 19 -17.32 -6.78 41.33
C PHE A 19 -18.55 -6.84 40.40
N LEU A 20 -19.64 -7.51 40.77
CA LEU A 20 -20.85 -7.54 39.95
C LEU A 20 -21.57 -6.17 39.95
N LYS A 21 -21.45 -5.39 41.03
CA LYS A 21 -22.01 -4.03 41.14
C LYS A 21 -21.35 -3.02 40.18
N ALA A 22 -20.15 -3.33 39.70
CA ALA A 22 -19.45 -2.50 38.72
C ALA A 22 -20.07 -2.62 37.32
N VAL A 23 -20.69 -3.75 36.99
CA VAL A 23 -21.20 -4.02 35.63
C VAL A 23 -22.36 -3.08 35.31
N GLY A 24 -22.24 -2.32 34.22
CA GLY A 24 -23.23 -1.32 33.81
C GLY A 24 -23.02 0.06 34.44
N PHE A 25 -22.06 0.24 35.35
CA PHE A 25 -21.67 1.55 35.87
C PHE A 25 -21.25 2.47 34.71
N LYS A 26 -21.80 3.69 34.70
CA LYS A 26 -21.48 4.72 33.70
C LYS A 26 -20.61 5.78 34.34
N TYR A 27 -19.45 6.05 33.74
CA TYR A 27 -18.64 7.21 34.14
C TYR A 27 -19.31 8.51 33.70
N PRO A 28 -18.92 9.65 34.28
CA PRO A 28 -19.30 10.97 33.77
C PRO A 28 -19.03 11.10 32.26
N ILE A 29 -19.92 11.82 31.57
CA ILE A 29 -19.79 12.10 30.15
C ILE A 29 -18.56 12.98 29.91
N VAL A 30 -17.72 12.59 28.94
CA VAL A 30 -16.52 13.35 28.56
C VAL A 30 -16.81 14.13 27.28
N LYS A 31 -16.95 15.46 27.37
CA LYS A 31 -17.08 16.33 26.19
C LYS A 31 -15.77 16.33 25.37
N CYS A 32 -15.90 16.40 24.07
CA CYS A 32 -14.80 16.27 23.11
C CYS A 32 -14.85 17.38 22.06
N SER A 33 -13.72 17.98 21.71
CA SER A 33 -13.62 18.89 20.56
C SER A 33 -12.26 18.81 19.88
N TYR A 34 -12.27 18.93 18.55
CA TYR A 34 -11.07 18.92 17.74
C TYR A 34 -11.27 19.68 16.43
N ASN A 35 -10.19 20.23 15.92
CA ASN A 35 -10.15 20.98 14.67
C ASN A 35 -9.34 20.20 13.61
N ARG A 36 -9.19 20.76 12.41
CA ARG A 36 -8.46 20.12 11.31
C ARG A 36 -6.97 19.94 11.58
N ARG A 37 -6.35 20.83 12.38
CA ARG A 37 -4.94 20.73 12.81
C ARG A 37 -4.73 19.54 13.74
N ASP A 38 -5.71 19.19 14.58
CA ASP A 38 -5.61 18.03 15.47
C ASP A 38 -5.54 16.71 14.69
N VAL A 39 -6.34 16.55 13.63
CA VAL A 39 -6.33 15.33 12.81
C VAL A 39 -5.08 15.25 11.90
N LEU A 40 -4.60 16.40 11.40
CA LEU A 40 -3.31 16.52 10.70
C LEU A 40 -2.13 16.13 11.61
N LEU A 41 -2.09 16.68 12.82
CA LEU A 41 -1.08 16.41 13.83
C LEU A 41 -1.07 14.92 14.20
N PHE A 42 -2.24 14.32 14.42
CA PHE A 42 -2.34 12.89 14.69
C PHE A 42 -1.83 12.04 13.54
N ALA A 43 -2.25 12.31 12.30
CA ALA A 43 -1.77 11.58 11.12
C ALA A 43 -0.24 11.66 10.98
N ASN A 44 0.35 12.84 11.19
CA ASN A 44 1.78 13.03 11.15
C ASN A 44 2.50 12.28 12.29
N ALA A 45 1.97 12.36 13.51
CA ALA A 45 2.54 11.71 14.70
C ALA A 45 2.51 10.18 14.62
N ILE A 46 1.52 9.58 13.94
CA ILE A 46 1.44 8.13 13.69
C ILE A 46 2.22 7.69 12.44
N GLY A 47 2.99 8.59 11.84
CA GLY A 47 3.96 8.22 10.81
C GLY A 47 3.47 8.26 9.36
N ALA A 48 2.28 8.82 9.06
CA ALA A 48 1.81 9.01 7.70
C ALA A 48 2.85 9.78 6.85
N LYS A 49 2.99 9.41 5.57
CA LYS A 49 4.07 9.91 4.70
C LYS A 49 3.53 10.83 3.59
N ALA A 50 4.45 11.45 2.84
CA ALA A 50 4.14 12.44 1.81
C ALA A 50 3.27 11.91 0.64
N ASP A 51 3.15 10.58 0.49
CA ASP A 51 2.24 9.92 -0.45
C ASP A 51 0.81 9.71 0.11
N GLU A 52 0.57 10.09 1.36
CA GLU A 52 -0.72 10.02 2.07
C GLU A 52 -1.28 11.43 2.33
N LEU A 53 -1.24 12.31 1.32
CA LEU A 53 -1.72 13.70 1.45
C LEU A 53 -3.20 13.80 1.83
N HIS A 54 -4.01 12.76 1.63
CA HIS A 54 -5.38 12.69 2.16
C HIS A 54 -5.47 12.66 3.68
N PHE A 55 -4.37 12.39 4.40
CA PHE A 55 -4.28 12.57 5.85
C PHE A 55 -3.45 13.79 6.27
N LEU A 56 -2.61 14.33 5.39
CA LEU A 56 -1.60 15.35 5.73
C LEU A 56 -1.82 16.73 5.09
N TYR A 57 -2.80 16.90 4.21
CA TYR A 57 -3.08 18.18 3.55
C TYR A 57 -4.59 18.45 3.52
N GLU A 58 -5.02 19.50 4.21
CA GLU A 58 -6.43 19.81 4.41
C GLU A 58 -7.18 20.19 3.12
N LEU A 59 -6.49 20.70 2.10
CA LEU A 59 -7.11 21.01 0.80
C LEU A 59 -7.05 19.82 -0.18
N HIS A 60 -6.56 18.65 0.24
CA HIS A 60 -6.61 17.44 -0.59
C HIS A 60 -8.07 17.05 -0.86
N PRO A 61 -8.46 16.69 -2.11
CA PRO A 61 -9.87 16.42 -2.47
C PRO A 61 -10.47 15.19 -1.77
N LYS A 62 -9.64 14.37 -1.11
CA LYS A 62 -10.05 13.23 -0.26
C LYS A 62 -9.64 13.40 1.21
N PHE A 63 -9.43 14.63 1.67
CA PHE A 63 -8.94 14.88 3.04
C PHE A 63 -9.87 14.25 4.10
N ALA A 64 -9.29 13.48 5.01
CA ALA A 64 -10.00 12.67 5.99
C ALA A 64 -9.23 12.60 7.32
N ALA A 65 -9.95 12.33 8.42
CA ALA A 65 -9.33 11.97 9.68
C ALA A 65 -8.88 10.50 9.64
N PHE A 66 -7.72 10.19 10.23
CA PHE A 66 -7.28 8.79 10.35
C PHE A 66 -8.25 8.03 11.29
N PRO A 67 -8.73 6.81 10.95
CA PRO A 67 -9.92 6.24 11.62
C PRO A 67 -9.76 5.97 13.12
N THR A 68 -8.53 5.77 13.61
CA THR A 68 -8.27 5.49 15.02
C THR A 68 -8.04 6.74 15.89
N PHE A 69 -8.01 7.94 15.32
CA PHE A 69 -7.90 9.23 16.03
C PHE A 69 -8.77 9.36 17.29
N PRO A 70 -10.04 8.89 17.32
CA PRO A 70 -10.91 9.02 18.50
C PRO A 70 -10.38 8.39 19.79
N ILE A 71 -9.44 7.43 19.71
CA ILE A 71 -8.86 6.79 20.90
C ILE A 71 -8.15 7.79 21.82
N ASN A 72 -7.66 8.90 21.25
CA ASN A 72 -7.00 9.97 21.99
C ASN A 72 -7.98 10.98 22.63
N LEU A 73 -9.25 11.01 22.22
CA LEU A 73 -10.21 12.03 22.69
C LEU A 73 -10.59 11.88 24.17
N LEU A 74 -10.38 10.71 24.79
CA LEU A 74 -10.48 10.55 26.25
C LEU A 74 -9.45 11.41 27.03
N PHE A 75 -8.28 11.63 26.43
CA PHE A 75 -7.19 12.42 26.98
C PHE A 75 -7.35 13.90 26.60
N LYS A 76 -7.45 14.18 25.30
CA LYS A 76 -7.62 15.53 24.74
C LYS A 76 -8.88 16.22 25.24
N GLN A 77 -10.01 15.51 25.29
CA GLN A 77 -11.32 16.05 25.65
C GLN A 77 -11.64 17.29 24.80
N THR A 78 -11.94 18.44 25.41
CA THR A 78 -12.12 19.72 24.72
C THR A 78 -10.86 20.58 24.61
N ASP A 79 -9.74 20.16 25.21
CA ASP A 79 -8.54 20.99 25.32
C ASP A 79 -7.92 21.28 23.96
N GLN A 80 -7.48 22.52 23.77
CA GLN A 80 -6.73 23.00 22.60
C GLN A 80 -5.27 23.32 22.94
N ASP A 81 -4.87 23.08 24.19
CA ASP A 81 -3.55 23.34 24.76
C ASP A 81 -3.09 22.13 25.58
N VAL A 82 -1.86 22.17 26.08
CA VAL A 82 -1.29 21.18 27.01
C VAL A 82 -2.00 21.23 28.37
N TYR A 83 -2.03 20.10 29.08
CA TYR A 83 -2.61 20.03 30.42
C TYR A 83 -1.78 19.18 31.39
N ASP A 84 -1.98 19.40 32.70
CA ASP A 84 -1.38 18.60 33.76
C ASP A 84 -2.06 17.23 33.86
N PHE A 85 -1.41 16.21 33.30
CA PHE A 85 -1.95 14.84 33.26
C PHE A 85 -2.21 14.26 34.66
N VAL A 86 -1.31 14.50 35.62
CA VAL A 86 -1.41 13.93 36.97
C VAL A 86 -2.60 14.52 37.72
N LYS A 87 -2.86 15.83 37.56
CA LYS A 87 -4.05 16.47 38.14
C LYS A 87 -5.37 16.06 37.45
N LYS A 88 -5.33 15.76 36.15
CA LYS A 88 -6.53 15.40 35.36
C LYS A 88 -6.96 13.95 35.55
N MET A 89 -6.04 13.05 35.86
CA MET A 89 -6.31 11.62 36.10
C MET A 89 -6.97 11.36 37.46
N ILE A 90 -8.24 11.74 37.59
CA ILE A 90 -9.09 11.39 38.73
C ILE A 90 -9.68 9.99 38.50
N SER A 91 -9.35 9.04 39.39
CA SER A 91 -10.01 7.73 39.42
C SER A 91 -11.49 7.89 39.79
N GLY A 92 -12.39 7.50 38.90
CA GLY A 92 -13.81 7.40 39.23
C GLY A 92 -14.08 6.25 40.22
N ASP A 93 -14.85 6.51 41.28
CA ASP A 93 -15.31 5.48 42.22
C ASP A 93 -16.26 4.50 41.52
N VAL A 94 -15.75 3.34 41.10
CA VAL A 94 -16.59 2.29 40.51
C VAL A 94 -17.23 1.45 41.63
N PRO A 95 -18.58 1.33 41.69
CA PRO A 95 -19.28 0.62 42.76
C PRO A 95 -18.82 -0.83 42.93
N GLY A 96 -18.72 -1.29 44.17
CA GLY A 96 -18.32 -2.65 44.52
C GLY A 96 -16.84 -2.98 44.28
N THR A 97 -16.03 -2.03 43.79
CA THR A 97 -14.58 -2.23 43.56
C THR A 97 -13.75 -1.41 44.56
N PRO A 98 -12.57 -1.90 44.98
CA PRO A 98 -11.55 -1.04 45.57
C PRO A 98 -11.22 0.12 44.62
N PRO A 99 -10.89 1.33 45.13
CA PRO A 99 -10.37 2.42 44.31
C PRO A 99 -9.22 1.93 43.42
N PHE A 100 -9.38 2.14 42.11
CA PHE A 100 -8.46 1.62 41.11
C PHE A 100 -7.15 2.42 41.15
N ASP A 101 -6.06 1.77 41.56
CA ASP A 101 -4.75 2.41 41.66
C ASP A 101 -4.13 2.50 40.25
N VAL A 102 -4.24 3.68 39.65
CA VAL A 102 -3.71 3.97 38.31
C VAL A 102 -2.17 3.93 38.24
N GLN A 103 -1.45 4.06 39.36
CA GLN A 103 0.02 3.97 39.38
C GLN A 103 0.48 2.51 39.33
N ASN A 104 -0.23 1.62 40.04
CA ASN A 104 0.02 0.16 40.00
C ASN A 104 -0.85 -0.56 38.95
N SER A 105 -1.07 0.08 37.80
CA SER A 105 -1.86 -0.45 36.70
C SER A 105 -1.20 -0.25 35.34
N VAL A 106 -1.51 -1.15 34.41
CA VAL A 106 -1.12 -1.03 33.00
C VAL A 106 -2.34 -1.09 32.10
N ASP A 107 -2.26 -0.43 30.95
CA ASP A 107 -3.20 -0.67 29.86
C ASP A 107 -2.96 -2.10 29.34
N GLY A 108 -4.00 -2.93 29.35
CA GLY A 108 -3.94 -4.32 28.94
C GLY A 108 -4.28 -4.48 27.46
N GLU A 109 -5.42 -3.95 27.03
CA GLU A 109 -5.92 -4.09 25.67
C GLU A 109 -6.78 -2.89 25.28
N ARG A 110 -6.62 -2.44 24.03
CA ARG A 110 -7.44 -1.39 23.42
C ARG A 110 -8.00 -1.87 22.08
N GLY A 111 -9.26 -1.57 21.83
CA GLY A 111 -9.96 -1.86 20.59
C GLY A 111 -10.82 -0.69 20.12
N ILE A 112 -11.05 -0.61 18.80
CA ILE A 112 -11.95 0.35 18.17
C ILE A 112 -12.72 -0.32 17.03
N GLU A 113 -13.98 0.06 16.87
CA GLU A 113 -14.84 -0.26 15.73
C GLU A 113 -15.36 1.05 15.13
N ILE A 114 -15.18 1.21 13.82
CA ILE A 114 -15.64 2.38 13.08
C ILE A 114 -17.09 2.13 12.66
N VAL A 115 -18.01 2.93 13.20
CA VAL A 115 -19.46 2.82 12.94
C VAL A 115 -19.87 3.75 11.80
N ASN A 116 -19.36 4.99 11.82
CA ASN A 116 -19.56 5.99 10.78
C ASN A 116 -18.23 6.67 10.42
N PRO A 117 -18.06 7.18 9.19
CA PRO A 117 -16.91 8.00 8.81
C PRO A 117 -16.73 9.19 9.77
N LEU A 118 -15.49 9.42 10.19
CA LEU A 118 -15.15 10.53 11.07
C LEU A 118 -15.18 11.87 10.31
N PRO A 119 -15.72 12.94 10.91
CA PRO A 119 -15.59 14.28 10.38
C PRO A 119 -14.15 14.78 10.62
N VAL A 120 -13.71 15.74 9.81
CA VAL A 120 -12.34 16.30 9.88
C VAL A 120 -12.20 17.42 10.92
N SER A 121 -13.30 17.85 11.54
CA SER A 121 -13.38 18.73 12.71
C SER A 121 -14.67 18.45 13.47
N SER A 122 -14.76 18.90 14.72
CA SER A 122 -15.99 18.88 15.52
C SER A 122 -16.90 20.09 15.27
N ASP A 123 -16.61 20.92 14.28
CA ASP A 123 -17.34 22.16 13.99
C ASP A 123 -18.83 21.86 13.72
N GLY A 124 -19.71 22.50 14.47
CA GLY A 124 -21.16 22.28 14.38
C GLY A 124 -21.70 21.06 15.14
N LEU A 125 -20.86 20.17 15.66
CA LEU A 125 -21.25 18.96 16.41
C LEU A 125 -21.31 19.22 17.93
N ASP A 126 -21.90 18.31 18.71
CA ASP A 126 -21.71 18.22 20.17
C ASP A 126 -21.13 16.84 20.50
N LEU A 127 -19.83 16.68 20.30
CA LEU A 127 -19.17 15.39 20.49
C LEU A 127 -18.93 15.07 21.97
N GLU A 128 -19.29 13.86 22.36
CA GLU A 128 -19.07 13.35 23.70
C GLU A 128 -18.74 11.87 23.70
N ILE A 129 -17.97 11.44 24.70
CA ILE A 129 -17.68 10.03 24.95
C ILE A 129 -18.51 9.57 26.14
N ARG A 130 -19.38 8.58 25.88
CA ARG A 130 -20.19 7.87 26.88
C ARG A 130 -19.47 6.56 27.23
N GLN A 131 -19.08 6.39 28.49
CA GLN A 131 -18.30 5.22 28.95
C GLN A 131 -19.13 4.34 29.89
N LYS A 132 -18.95 3.03 29.83
CA LYS A 132 -19.63 2.06 30.69
C LYS A 132 -18.70 0.89 31.04
N VAL A 133 -18.63 0.53 32.31
CA VAL A 133 -17.94 -0.70 32.76
C VAL A 133 -18.76 -1.91 32.30
N ILE A 134 -18.11 -2.87 31.63
CA ILE A 134 -18.71 -4.10 31.13
C ILE A 134 -18.30 -5.34 31.93
N GLY A 135 -17.20 -5.27 32.69
CA GLY A 135 -16.75 -6.35 33.55
C GLY A 135 -15.66 -5.91 34.52
N VAL A 136 -15.65 -6.48 35.72
CA VAL A 136 -14.52 -6.42 36.64
C VAL A 136 -14.22 -7.84 37.12
N TYR A 137 -12.97 -8.27 36.99
CA TYR A 137 -12.59 -9.68 37.12
C TYR A 137 -11.39 -9.89 38.03
N ASP A 138 -11.46 -10.95 38.84
CA ASP A 138 -10.36 -11.38 39.71
C ASP A 138 -9.47 -12.39 38.99
N LYS A 139 -8.17 -12.10 38.94
CA LYS A 139 -7.13 -12.97 38.38
C LYS A 139 -6.16 -13.45 39.46
N GLY A 140 -6.69 -13.84 40.62
CA GLY A 140 -5.93 -14.53 41.67
C GLY A 140 -4.90 -13.63 42.36
N GLY A 141 -5.27 -12.37 42.60
CA GLY A 141 -4.40 -11.34 43.17
C GLY A 141 -4.24 -10.11 42.29
N ASN A 142 -4.52 -10.19 41.00
CA ASN A 142 -4.63 -9.03 40.10
C ASN A 142 -6.10 -8.77 39.73
N MET A 143 -6.43 -7.54 39.37
CA MET A 143 -7.78 -7.15 38.92
C MET A 143 -7.75 -6.74 37.45
N ILE A 144 -8.79 -7.10 36.71
CA ILE A 144 -9.06 -6.58 35.37
C ILE A 144 -10.32 -5.73 35.43
N LEU A 145 -10.28 -4.52 34.90
CA LEU A 145 -11.46 -3.69 34.64
C LEU A 145 -11.64 -3.53 33.13
N GLU A 146 -12.80 -3.91 32.61
CA GLU A 146 -13.17 -3.78 31.21
C GLU A 146 -14.25 -2.71 31.05
N ALA A 147 -14.06 -1.79 30.10
CA ALA A 147 -15.03 -0.75 29.78
C ALA A 147 -15.19 -0.57 28.27
N GLU A 148 -16.43 -0.30 27.86
CA GLU A 148 -16.77 0.20 26.53
C GLU A 148 -16.87 1.74 26.55
N GLN A 149 -16.53 2.36 25.43
CA GLN A 149 -16.73 3.79 25.19
C GLN A 149 -17.38 4.00 23.83
N ARG A 150 -18.24 5.01 23.71
CA ARG A 150 -18.85 5.40 22.43
C ARG A 150 -18.68 6.89 22.20
N LEU A 151 -18.10 7.27 21.06
CA LEU A 151 -18.07 8.65 20.59
C LEU A 151 -19.39 8.95 19.88
N VAL A 152 -20.16 9.90 20.40
CA VAL A 152 -21.51 10.25 19.93
C VAL A 152 -21.58 11.75 19.69
N ASP A 153 -22.26 12.18 18.62
CA ASP A 153 -22.78 13.54 18.52
C ASP A 153 -24.12 13.63 19.28
N ALA A 154 -24.11 14.29 20.43
CA ALA A 154 -25.27 14.37 21.33
C ALA A 154 -26.47 15.12 20.71
N LYS A 155 -26.26 15.92 19.65
CA LYS A 155 -27.35 16.57 18.91
C LYS A 155 -28.16 15.59 18.06
N THR A 156 -27.51 14.57 17.50
CA THR A 156 -28.11 13.65 16.52
C THR A 156 -28.17 12.20 16.99
N GLU A 157 -27.59 11.89 18.16
CA GLU A 157 -27.35 10.54 18.68
C GLU A 157 -26.51 9.65 17.71
N LYS A 158 -25.83 10.27 16.74
CA LYS A 158 -24.98 9.56 15.77
C LYS A 158 -23.70 9.06 16.45
N VAL A 159 -23.57 7.73 16.51
CA VAL A 159 -22.34 7.07 16.98
C VAL A 159 -21.30 7.02 15.86
N TYR A 160 -20.09 7.52 16.14
CA TYR A 160 -18.97 7.47 15.19
C TYR A 160 -18.11 6.23 15.38
N VAL A 161 -17.71 5.95 16.62
CA VAL A 161 -16.92 4.77 16.97
C VAL A 161 -17.42 4.12 18.26
N ASN A 162 -17.31 2.80 18.32
CA ASN A 162 -17.29 2.05 19.57
C ASN A 162 -15.83 1.77 19.91
N MET A 163 -15.43 1.91 21.17
CA MET A 163 -14.09 1.61 21.67
C MET A 163 -14.19 0.67 22.86
N SER A 164 -13.16 -0.13 23.06
CA SER A 164 -13.02 -1.02 24.21
C SER A 164 -11.67 -0.81 24.88
N SER A 165 -11.67 -1.02 26.19
CA SER A 165 -10.52 -0.83 27.05
C SER A 165 -10.47 -1.91 28.12
N THR A 166 -9.27 -2.36 28.44
CA THR A 166 -9.00 -3.34 29.51
C THR A 166 -7.85 -2.81 30.34
N ALA A 167 -8.10 -2.41 31.59
CA ALA A 167 -7.07 -2.00 32.53
C ALA A 167 -6.68 -3.17 33.45
N PHE A 168 -5.39 -3.40 33.65
CA PHE A 168 -4.86 -4.48 34.49
C PHE A 168 -4.22 -3.89 35.76
N GLY A 169 -4.90 -4.03 36.89
CA GLY A 169 -4.44 -3.62 38.21
C GLY A 169 -3.57 -4.68 38.88
N ILE A 170 -2.28 -4.38 39.01
CA ILE A 170 -1.27 -5.28 39.57
C ILE A 170 -1.46 -5.34 41.10
N LYS A 171 -1.56 -6.54 41.68
CA LYS A 171 -1.84 -6.78 43.12
C LYS A 171 -3.18 -6.21 43.64
N GLN A 172 -4.09 -5.79 42.76
CA GLN A 172 -5.38 -5.18 43.13
C GLN A 172 -6.56 -6.17 43.21
N GLY A 173 -6.31 -7.48 43.07
CA GLY A 173 -7.34 -8.53 43.11
C GLY A 173 -7.30 -9.39 44.38
N GLY A 174 -7.70 -10.66 44.24
CA GLY A 174 -7.76 -11.63 45.34
C GLY A 174 -8.93 -11.40 46.30
N TYR A 175 -10.03 -10.81 45.83
CA TYR A 175 -11.28 -10.59 46.58
C TYR A 175 -12.33 -11.68 46.31
N GLY A 176 -12.03 -12.67 45.46
CA GLY A 176 -12.94 -13.78 45.16
C GLY A 176 -13.98 -13.48 44.09
N GLY A 177 -13.78 -12.39 43.33
CA GLY A 177 -14.67 -11.99 42.24
C GLY A 177 -14.68 -12.95 41.04
N PRO A 178 -15.57 -12.74 40.06
CA PRO A 178 -15.67 -13.58 38.87
C PRO A 178 -14.34 -13.56 38.10
N ARG A 179 -13.90 -14.73 37.60
CA ARG A 179 -12.66 -14.84 36.82
C ARG A 179 -12.74 -14.22 35.42
N GLY A 180 -13.93 -13.81 34.97
CA GLY A 180 -14.19 -13.31 33.62
C GLY A 180 -14.16 -14.41 32.55
N PRO A 181 -14.59 -14.10 31.32
CA PRO A 181 -14.60 -15.05 30.22
C PRO A 181 -13.18 -15.49 29.84
N ALA A 182 -13.07 -16.70 29.30
CA ALA A 182 -11.85 -17.13 28.61
C ALA A 182 -11.76 -16.37 27.28
N ARG A 183 -10.87 -15.38 27.18
CA ARG A 183 -10.58 -14.72 25.89
C ARG A 183 -9.80 -15.68 24.99
N VAL A 184 -10.35 -15.97 23.81
CA VAL A 184 -9.61 -16.65 22.74
C VAL A 184 -8.54 -15.67 22.25
N ALA A 185 -7.27 -15.98 22.49
CA ALA A 185 -6.18 -15.18 21.96
C ALA A 185 -6.17 -15.29 20.43
N MET A 186 -6.10 -14.15 19.72
CA MET A 186 -5.85 -14.15 18.28
C MET A 186 -4.48 -14.77 18.04
N GLN A 187 -4.44 -15.97 17.46
CA GLN A 187 -3.19 -16.69 17.22
C GLN A 187 -2.59 -16.24 15.89
N MET A 188 -1.34 -15.78 15.93
CA MET A 188 -0.57 -15.56 14.71
C MET A 188 -0.24 -16.92 14.08
N PRO A 189 -0.47 -17.12 12.77
CA PRO A 189 -0.07 -18.33 12.08
C PRO A 189 1.44 -18.58 12.20
N ASN A 190 1.84 -19.55 13.04
CA ASN A 190 3.24 -19.92 13.25
C ASN A 190 3.81 -20.81 12.13
N ASN A 191 2.96 -21.24 11.19
CA ASN A 191 3.28 -22.15 10.10
C ASN A 191 3.44 -21.45 8.73
N ARG A 192 3.32 -20.12 8.67
CA ARG A 192 3.50 -19.33 7.43
C ARG A 192 4.02 -17.93 7.71
N ALA A 193 4.74 -17.37 6.74
CA ALA A 193 5.16 -15.97 6.77
C ALA A 193 3.95 -15.01 6.84
N PRO A 194 4.15 -13.78 7.37
CA PRO A 194 3.16 -12.71 7.29
C PRO A 194 2.82 -12.38 5.83
N ASP A 195 1.58 -12.00 5.56
CA ASP A 195 1.15 -11.51 4.24
C ASP A 195 1.64 -10.08 3.97
N ALA A 196 1.83 -9.30 5.03
CA ALA A 196 2.47 -7.98 4.98
C ALA A 196 3.36 -7.76 6.21
N VAL A 197 4.43 -6.99 6.02
CA VAL A 197 5.33 -6.54 7.08
C VAL A 197 5.61 -5.06 6.85
N SER A 198 5.34 -4.23 7.86
CA SER A 198 5.66 -2.80 7.82
C SER A 198 6.63 -2.46 8.93
N ARG A 199 7.61 -1.60 8.65
CA ARG A 199 8.64 -1.17 9.60
C ARG A 199 8.55 0.33 9.84
N PHE A 200 8.56 0.71 11.11
CA PHE A 200 8.57 2.10 11.54
C PHE A 200 9.77 2.37 12.44
N GLN A 201 10.65 3.26 11.99
CA GLN A 201 11.76 3.75 12.80
C GLN A 201 11.25 4.86 13.72
N THR A 202 11.23 4.62 15.04
CA THR A 202 11.01 5.71 16.00
C THR A 202 12.30 6.51 16.17
N THR A 203 12.15 7.74 16.65
CA THR A 203 13.22 8.69 17.02
C THR A 203 13.03 9.11 18.48
N PRO A 204 14.01 9.74 19.14
CA PRO A 204 13.85 10.30 20.49
C PRO A 204 12.63 11.24 20.61
N GLU A 205 12.31 11.97 19.55
CA GLU A 205 11.22 12.94 19.49
C GLU A 205 9.85 12.30 19.22
N THR A 206 9.78 11.02 18.86
CA THR A 206 8.51 10.40 18.42
C THR A 206 7.45 10.37 19.53
N ALA A 207 7.85 10.08 20.78
CA ALA A 207 6.96 10.19 21.94
C ALA A 207 6.56 11.65 22.25
N LEU A 208 7.49 12.59 22.00
CA LEU A 208 7.31 14.03 22.23
C LEU A 208 6.36 14.67 21.20
N LEU A 209 6.31 14.14 19.97
CA LEU A 209 5.33 14.50 18.96
C LEU A 209 3.96 13.88 19.27
N TYR A 210 3.91 12.57 19.57
CA TYR A 210 2.64 11.87 19.78
C TYR A 210 1.87 12.35 21.03
N ARG A 211 2.56 12.76 22.10
CA ARG A 211 1.88 13.35 23.30
C ARG A 211 1.06 14.60 22.97
N LEU A 212 1.42 15.37 21.94
CA LEU A 212 0.66 16.54 21.50
C LEU A 212 -0.73 16.17 20.97
N CYS A 213 -0.96 14.90 20.63
CA CYS A 213 -2.26 14.37 20.27
C CYS A 213 -3.17 14.07 21.49
N GLY A 214 -2.74 14.37 22.72
CA GLY A 214 -3.58 14.39 23.92
C GLY A 214 -2.99 13.72 25.15
N ASP A 215 -2.13 12.71 25.01
CA ASP A 215 -1.56 11.98 26.16
C ASP A 215 -0.30 12.65 26.71
N TYR A 216 -0.51 13.63 27.59
CA TYR A 216 0.54 14.45 28.20
C TYR A 216 1.29 13.80 29.38
N ASN A 217 1.07 12.52 29.68
CA ASN A 217 1.70 11.80 30.80
C ASN A 217 3.24 11.97 30.81
N PRO A 218 3.86 12.45 31.92
CA PRO A 218 5.31 12.63 32.03
C PRO A 218 6.14 11.39 31.70
N LEU A 219 5.56 10.19 31.88
CA LEU A 219 6.15 8.89 31.51
C LEU A 219 6.67 8.80 30.05
N HIS A 220 6.21 9.70 29.17
CA HIS A 220 6.54 9.74 27.74
C HIS A 220 7.42 10.93 27.35
N ALA A 221 7.95 11.69 28.31
CA ALA A 221 8.76 12.87 28.06
C ALA A 221 9.88 13.12 29.09
N ASP A 222 9.75 12.59 30.30
CA ASP A 222 10.67 12.79 31.41
C ASP A 222 11.38 11.47 31.75
N ASP A 223 12.69 11.45 31.55
CA ASP A 223 13.56 10.29 31.79
C ASP A 223 13.70 9.95 33.28
N GLU A 224 13.67 10.94 34.17
CA GLU A 224 13.72 10.71 35.62
C GLU A 224 12.40 10.14 36.12
N PHE A 225 11.27 10.67 35.63
CA PHE A 225 9.94 10.12 35.89
C PHE A 225 9.80 8.68 35.38
N GLY A 226 10.30 8.41 34.16
CA GLY A 226 10.34 7.07 33.57
C GLY A 226 11.16 6.07 34.40
N ARG A 227 12.34 6.48 34.89
CA ARG A 227 13.16 5.68 35.81
C ARG A 227 12.48 5.47 37.16
N GLY A 228 11.81 6.49 37.70
CA GLY A 228 10.98 6.38 38.90
C GLY A 228 9.84 5.37 38.77
N GLY A 229 9.27 5.22 37.56
CA GLY A 229 8.31 4.17 37.21
C GLY A 229 8.91 2.77 36.98
N GLY A 230 10.22 2.59 37.11
CA GLY A 230 10.91 1.30 36.91
C GLY A 230 11.32 1.00 35.46
N PHE A 231 11.28 1.99 34.56
CA PHE A 231 11.73 1.85 33.17
C PHE A 231 13.18 2.33 32.99
N LYS A 232 13.77 2.15 31.80
CA LYS A 232 15.14 2.63 31.50
C LYS A 232 15.23 4.17 31.38
N GLY A 233 14.09 4.83 31.18
CA GLY A 233 13.91 6.24 30.82
C GLY A 233 12.45 6.45 30.38
N ALA A 234 12.17 7.53 29.65
CA ALA A 234 10.87 7.76 29.03
C ALA A 234 10.55 6.67 27.99
N ILE A 235 9.29 6.24 27.94
CA ILE A 235 8.81 5.22 27.01
C ILE A 235 7.86 5.81 25.96
N MET A 236 7.76 5.19 24.80
CA MET A 236 6.69 5.45 23.84
C MET A 236 5.32 5.19 24.50
N GLN A 237 4.32 5.98 24.12
CA GLN A 237 2.93 5.69 24.45
C GLN A 237 2.56 4.31 23.90
N GLY A 238 1.87 3.50 24.71
CA GLY A 238 1.27 2.25 24.23
C GLY A 238 0.34 2.53 23.05
N LEU A 239 -0.55 3.52 23.20
CA LEU A 239 -1.43 3.99 22.12
C LEU A 239 -0.68 4.55 20.89
N GLY A 240 0.52 5.11 21.06
CA GLY A 240 1.39 5.48 19.95
C GLY A 240 1.79 4.24 19.14
N THR A 241 2.38 3.25 19.81
CA THR A 241 2.74 1.94 19.23
C THR A 241 1.54 1.28 18.52
N TRP A 242 0.36 1.31 19.17
CA TRP A 242 -0.90 0.78 18.64
C TRP A 242 -1.38 1.51 17.40
N ASN A 243 -1.24 2.85 17.35
CA ASN A 243 -1.59 3.63 16.17
C ASN A 243 -0.57 3.52 15.03
N PHE A 244 0.72 3.33 15.30
CA PHE A 244 1.69 2.93 14.26
C PHE A 244 1.31 1.57 13.63
N ALA A 245 0.85 0.62 14.43
CA ALA A 245 0.34 -0.66 13.92
C ALA A 245 -0.99 -0.50 13.15
N ALA A 246 -1.88 0.41 13.56
CA ALA A 246 -3.10 0.74 12.83
C ALA A 246 -2.80 1.38 11.47
N HIS A 247 -1.83 2.30 11.43
CA HIS A 247 -1.30 2.90 10.21
C HIS A 247 -0.71 1.82 9.29
N ALA A 248 0.15 0.94 9.80
CA ALA A 248 0.69 -0.18 9.04
C ALA A 248 -0.40 -1.07 8.41
N VAL A 249 -1.40 -1.52 9.19
CA VAL A 249 -2.49 -2.35 8.66
C VAL A 249 -3.31 -1.61 7.60
N LEU A 250 -3.65 -0.34 7.84
CA LEU A 250 -4.43 0.44 6.87
C LEU A 250 -3.62 0.79 5.62
N ARG A 251 -2.31 1.01 5.73
CA ARG A 251 -1.43 1.33 4.61
C ARG A 251 -1.20 0.09 3.74
N GLU A 252 -0.70 -1.00 4.31
CA GLU A 252 -0.30 -2.20 3.56
C GLU A 252 -1.50 -3.03 3.05
N LEU A 253 -2.56 -3.20 3.87
CA LEU A 253 -3.71 -4.06 3.53
C LEU A 253 -4.96 -3.24 3.21
N GLY A 254 -5.10 -2.05 3.82
CA GLY A 254 -6.17 -1.09 3.56
C GLY A 254 -5.91 -0.13 2.40
N GLY A 255 -4.73 -0.14 1.77
CA GLY A 255 -4.40 0.77 0.66
C GLY A 255 -4.47 2.25 1.04
N SER A 256 -4.23 2.57 2.32
CA SER A 256 -4.36 3.88 2.95
C SER A 256 -5.77 4.52 2.90
N ASP A 257 -6.82 3.81 2.45
CA ASP A 257 -8.18 4.34 2.40
C ASP A 257 -8.87 4.26 3.80
N PRO A 258 -9.16 5.40 4.47
CA PRO A 258 -9.78 5.41 5.79
C PRO A 258 -11.17 4.76 5.83
N ALA A 259 -11.89 4.70 4.70
CA ALA A 259 -13.19 4.03 4.64
C ALA A 259 -13.09 2.49 4.71
N ARG A 260 -11.88 1.92 4.69
CA ARG A 260 -11.65 0.48 4.74
C ARG A 260 -11.36 -0.08 6.13
N LEU A 261 -10.90 0.72 7.11
CA LEU A 261 -10.69 0.21 8.48
C LEU A 261 -12.03 0.11 9.22
N LYS A 262 -12.53 -1.11 9.46
CA LYS A 262 -13.80 -1.36 10.16
C LYS A 262 -13.60 -1.62 11.65
N SER A 263 -12.54 -2.34 12.03
CA SER A 263 -12.13 -2.44 13.43
C SER A 263 -10.62 -2.70 13.54
N PHE A 264 -10.06 -2.36 14.69
CA PHE A 264 -8.65 -2.56 15.04
C PHE A 264 -8.50 -2.73 16.55
N GLY A 265 -7.58 -3.57 17.00
CA GLY A 265 -7.28 -3.71 18.42
C GLY A 265 -6.05 -4.58 18.67
N ALA A 266 -5.45 -4.44 19.86
CA ALA A 266 -4.32 -5.25 20.29
C ALA A 266 -4.11 -5.18 21.80
N ARG A 267 -3.41 -6.18 22.32
CA ARG A 267 -2.98 -6.27 23.71
C ARG A 267 -1.55 -5.74 23.84
N PHE A 268 -1.35 -4.78 24.74
CA PHE A 268 -0.02 -4.32 25.14
C PHE A 268 0.70 -5.42 25.91
N LYS A 269 1.96 -5.69 25.54
CA LYS A 269 2.74 -6.80 26.11
C LYS A 269 4.11 -6.36 26.63
N ASN A 270 4.79 -5.45 25.94
CA ASN A 270 6.05 -4.84 26.39
C ASN A 270 6.09 -3.36 26.00
N VAL A 271 6.87 -2.58 26.73
CA VAL A 271 7.15 -1.18 26.40
C VAL A 271 8.08 -1.06 25.18
N VAL A 272 8.01 0.10 24.53
CA VAL A 272 8.89 0.53 23.43
C VAL A 272 9.61 1.79 23.91
N TYR A 273 10.91 1.91 23.65
CA TYR A 273 11.69 3.11 23.94
C TYR A 273 11.84 3.96 22.66
N PRO A 274 11.76 5.30 22.76
CA PRO A 274 12.01 6.19 21.63
C PRO A 274 13.41 5.94 21.02
N GLY A 275 13.49 5.80 19.69
CA GLY A 275 14.70 5.43 18.96
C GLY A 275 14.74 3.96 18.50
N GLU A 276 13.93 3.08 19.07
CA GLU A 276 13.83 1.68 18.63
C GLU A 276 13.06 1.53 17.31
N GLN A 277 13.41 0.51 16.51
CA GLN A 277 12.66 0.16 15.31
C GLN A 277 11.54 -0.82 15.61
N LEU A 278 10.33 -0.52 15.13
CA LEU A 278 9.16 -1.38 15.21
C LEU A 278 8.95 -2.14 13.89
N GLU A 279 8.59 -3.42 13.98
CA GLU A 279 8.12 -4.23 12.86
C GLU A 279 6.72 -4.77 13.18
N THR A 280 5.72 -4.37 12.39
CA THR A 280 4.36 -4.90 12.47
C THR A 280 4.17 -5.96 11.40
N ARG A 281 3.86 -7.18 11.84
CA ARG A 281 3.68 -8.38 11.01
C ARG A 281 2.20 -8.72 10.95
N MET A 282 1.66 -8.91 9.75
CA MET A 282 0.23 -9.00 9.51
C MET A 282 -0.11 -10.25 8.70
N TRP A 283 -1.13 -10.98 9.12
CA TRP A 283 -1.66 -12.17 8.45
C TRP A 283 -3.18 -12.01 8.23
N ILE A 284 -3.65 -12.19 7.01
CA ILE A 284 -5.06 -12.41 6.69
C ILE A 284 -5.43 -13.81 7.20
N VAL A 285 -6.31 -13.89 8.20
CA VAL A 285 -6.72 -15.15 8.85
C VAL A 285 -8.13 -15.59 8.45
N GLY A 286 -8.86 -14.77 7.69
CA GLY A 286 -10.13 -15.14 7.05
C GLY A 286 -10.76 -13.97 6.32
N SER A 287 -11.65 -14.23 5.36
CA SER A 287 -12.38 -13.20 4.62
C SER A 287 -13.87 -13.54 4.60
N GLU A 288 -14.71 -12.66 5.16
CA GLU A 288 -16.15 -12.88 5.32
C GLU A 288 -16.91 -11.56 5.14
N GLY A 289 -18.07 -11.59 4.47
CA GLY A 289 -18.95 -10.42 4.34
C GLY A 289 -18.34 -9.22 3.61
N GLY A 290 -17.27 -9.43 2.83
CA GLY A 290 -16.50 -8.35 2.21
C GLY A 290 -15.51 -7.65 3.16
N TYR A 291 -15.10 -8.32 4.25
CA TYR A 291 -14.03 -7.89 5.14
C TYR A 291 -12.99 -8.99 5.34
N ASP A 292 -11.72 -8.61 5.25
CA ASP A 292 -10.57 -9.42 5.62
C ASP A 292 -10.30 -9.23 7.12
N SER A 293 -10.30 -10.33 7.84
CA SER A 293 -9.92 -10.42 9.24
C SER A 293 -8.41 -10.60 9.32
N ILE A 294 -7.72 -9.63 9.91
CA ILE A 294 -6.27 -9.59 10.04
C ILE A 294 -5.91 -9.98 11.46
N ALA A 295 -4.93 -10.87 11.62
CA ALA A 295 -4.19 -11.07 12.86
C ALA A 295 -2.84 -10.36 12.73
N PHE A 296 -2.36 -9.68 13.77
CA PHE A 296 -1.03 -9.04 13.74
C PHE A 296 -0.29 -9.08 15.08
N GLU A 297 1.03 -8.94 15.00
CA GLU A 297 1.90 -8.61 16.15
C GLU A 297 2.80 -7.43 15.77
N THR A 298 3.26 -6.68 16.77
CA THR A 298 4.31 -5.67 16.60
C THR A 298 5.47 -6.01 17.51
N VAL A 299 6.66 -6.14 16.94
CA VAL A 299 7.90 -6.45 17.65
C VAL A 299 8.87 -5.27 17.58
N VAL A 300 9.73 -5.13 18.59
CA VAL A 300 10.96 -4.34 18.46
C VAL A 300 11.97 -5.17 17.68
N VAL A 301 12.58 -4.58 16.66
CA VAL A 301 13.49 -5.30 15.75
C VAL A 301 14.80 -5.69 16.45
N ASP A 302 15.32 -4.82 17.32
CA ASP A 302 16.67 -4.93 17.88
C ASP A 302 16.84 -6.07 18.90
N ASP A 303 15.79 -6.38 19.66
CA ASP A 303 15.78 -7.46 20.67
C ASP A 303 14.66 -8.50 20.49
N GLY A 304 13.83 -8.35 19.45
CA GLY A 304 12.72 -9.25 19.14
C GLY A 304 11.54 -9.20 20.11
N ARG A 305 11.50 -8.28 21.08
CA ARG A 305 10.42 -8.28 22.08
C ARG A 305 9.09 -7.86 21.45
N VAL A 306 8.05 -8.67 21.70
CA VAL A 306 6.69 -8.39 21.23
C VAL A 306 6.09 -7.23 22.05
N ALA A 307 5.96 -6.06 21.43
CA ALA A 307 5.33 -4.88 22.03
C ALA A 307 3.80 -5.00 22.02
N LEU A 308 3.23 -5.38 20.87
CA LEU A 308 1.79 -5.64 20.70
C LEU A 308 1.55 -7.10 20.36
N SER A 309 0.60 -7.72 21.05
CA SER A 309 0.21 -9.13 20.88
C SER A 309 -1.30 -9.25 20.73
N ASN A 310 -1.78 -10.42 20.27
CA ASN A 310 -3.19 -10.66 19.99
C ASN A 310 -3.82 -9.57 19.09
N GLY A 311 -3.03 -8.96 18.21
CA GLY A 311 -3.51 -7.90 17.34
C GLY A 311 -4.56 -8.42 16.37
N TYR A 312 -5.65 -7.67 16.21
CA TYR A 312 -6.70 -7.98 15.27
C TYR A 312 -7.14 -6.72 14.51
N ALA A 313 -7.56 -6.90 13.26
CA ALA A 313 -8.27 -5.86 12.51
C ALA A 313 -9.33 -6.47 11.60
N LYS A 314 -10.32 -5.66 11.22
CA LYS A 314 -11.16 -5.93 10.05
C LYS A 314 -10.97 -4.82 9.04
N ILE A 315 -10.45 -5.19 7.88
CA ILE A 315 -10.26 -4.32 6.72
C ILE A 315 -11.32 -4.69 5.69
N LYS A 316 -12.02 -3.73 5.09
CA LYS A 316 -12.93 -3.99 3.98
C LYS A 316 -12.12 -4.59 2.83
N SER A 317 -12.45 -5.81 2.43
CA SER A 317 -11.75 -6.52 1.36
C SER A 317 -11.82 -5.68 0.10
N VAL A 318 -10.68 -5.45 -0.55
CA VAL A 318 -10.75 -5.11 -1.97
C VAL A 318 -11.23 -6.37 -2.69
N LYS A 319 -11.94 -6.21 -3.81
CA LYS A 319 -11.89 -7.25 -4.85
C LYS A 319 -10.50 -7.22 -5.51
N ILE A 320 -9.46 -7.57 -4.75
CA ILE A 320 -8.12 -7.85 -5.27
C ILE A 320 -8.21 -9.18 -6.00
N LEU A 321 -8.00 -9.14 -7.30
CA LEU A 321 -7.57 -10.30 -8.05
C LEU A 321 -6.15 -10.63 -7.55
N ILE A 322 -6.00 -11.73 -6.80
CA ILE A 322 -4.79 -11.99 -6.03
C ILE A 322 -3.57 -12.10 -6.95
N ILE A 323 -2.58 -11.25 -6.70
CA ILE A 323 -1.27 -11.26 -7.34
C ILE A 323 -0.26 -11.35 -6.20
N ILE A 324 0.45 -12.48 -6.11
CA ILE A 324 1.46 -12.72 -5.08
C ILE A 324 2.86 -12.67 -5.69
N LEU A 325 3.67 -11.76 -5.15
CA LEU A 325 5.11 -11.94 -4.97
C LEU A 325 5.29 -11.90 -3.43
N ALA A 326 6.00 -12.82 -2.78
CA ALA A 326 7.40 -13.09 -3.06
C ALA A 326 7.90 -14.51 -2.68
N GLN A 327 8.85 -14.97 -3.49
CA GLN A 327 10.02 -15.82 -3.19
C GLN A 327 9.86 -17.31 -2.80
N HIS A 328 10.58 -18.14 -3.55
CA HIS A 328 10.70 -19.60 -3.42
C HIS A 328 11.88 -20.02 -2.54
N HIS A 329 11.68 -21.10 -1.78
CA HIS A 329 12.57 -22.27 -1.55
C HIS A 329 11.91 -23.18 -0.49
N ILE A 330 11.72 -24.51 -0.59
CA ILE A 330 11.91 -25.54 -1.64
C ILE A 330 10.67 -26.49 -1.62
N PHE A 331 10.56 -27.41 -2.58
CA PHE A 331 9.47 -28.41 -2.79
C PHE A 331 9.52 -29.65 -1.85
N PRO A 332 8.52 -30.58 -1.85
CA PRO A 332 7.16 -30.56 -2.44
C PRO A 332 6.04 -30.73 -1.35
N LEU A 333 4.73 -30.57 -1.54
CA LEU A 333 3.79 -31.09 -2.57
C LEU A 333 2.51 -30.21 -2.63
N LEU A 334 1.85 -30.15 -3.80
CA LEU A 334 0.94 -29.06 -4.20
C LEU A 334 -0.52 -29.14 -3.69
N LYS A 335 -1.08 -27.96 -3.35
CA LYS A 335 -2.24 -27.39 -4.07
C LYS A 335 -1.96 -25.91 -4.35
N MET A 336 -1.78 -25.55 -5.63
CA MET A 336 -1.42 -24.19 -6.04
C MET A 336 -2.64 -23.26 -6.01
N ALA A 337 -2.46 -22.03 -5.51
CA ALA A 337 -3.32 -20.92 -5.90
C ALA A 337 -3.07 -20.61 -7.38
N ALA A 338 -4.13 -20.37 -8.16
CA ALA A 338 -3.99 -20.11 -9.59
C ALA A 338 -3.26 -18.78 -9.82
N LEU A 339 -2.27 -18.79 -10.73
CA LEU A 339 -1.63 -17.58 -11.23
C LEU A 339 -2.67 -16.69 -11.95
N PRO A 340 -2.45 -15.36 -12.04
CA PRO A 340 -3.30 -14.47 -12.85
C PRO A 340 -3.22 -14.77 -14.37
N THR A 341 -2.41 -15.75 -14.76
CA THR A 341 -2.10 -16.15 -16.14
C THR A 341 -2.44 -17.63 -16.33
N THR A 342 -2.97 -18.00 -17.50
CA THR A 342 -3.28 -19.39 -17.86
C THR A 342 -2.02 -20.24 -18.04
N THR A 343 -0.91 -19.59 -18.40
CA THR A 343 0.41 -20.19 -18.60
C THR A 343 1.44 -19.53 -17.67
N PRO A 344 2.47 -20.26 -17.20
CA PRO A 344 3.54 -19.66 -16.42
C PRO A 344 4.36 -18.70 -17.30
N PRO A 345 4.80 -17.54 -16.77
CA PRO A 345 5.70 -16.65 -17.50
C PRO A 345 7.06 -17.32 -17.79
N PRO A 346 7.73 -16.96 -18.89
CA PRO A 346 9.04 -17.48 -19.23
C PRO A 346 10.09 -17.06 -18.17
N PRO A 347 11.16 -17.86 -18.00
CA PRO A 347 12.19 -17.56 -17.01
C PRO A 347 12.98 -16.30 -17.38
N THR A 348 13.05 -15.34 -16.45
CA THR A 348 13.82 -14.09 -16.60
C THR A 348 14.86 -13.93 -15.47
N PRO A 349 15.88 -14.82 -15.40
CA PRO A 349 16.83 -14.82 -14.29
C PRO A 349 17.72 -13.57 -14.25
N VAL A 350 18.16 -13.04 -15.40
CA VAL A 350 19.27 -12.08 -15.49
C VAL A 350 18.79 -10.63 -15.61
N PHE A 351 17.93 -10.30 -16.57
CA PHE A 351 17.74 -8.90 -17.01
C PHE A 351 16.34 -8.36 -16.72
N LEU A 352 15.29 -9.16 -16.83
CA LEU A 352 13.91 -8.73 -16.60
C LEU A 352 13.39 -9.19 -15.24
N LYS A 353 12.50 -8.38 -14.66
CA LYS A 353 11.64 -8.72 -13.54
C LYS A 353 10.20 -8.45 -13.94
N LEU A 354 9.35 -9.45 -13.74
CA LEU A 354 7.94 -9.42 -14.12
C LEU A 354 7.08 -9.27 -12.86
N SER A 355 6.07 -8.41 -12.93
CA SER A 355 5.01 -8.33 -11.92
C SER A 355 3.67 -7.95 -12.58
N PHE A 356 2.59 -8.00 -11.82
CA PHE A 356 1.25 -7.65 -12.30
C PHE A 356 0.68 -6.56 -11.40
N PRO A 357 0.81 -5.27 -11.73
CA PRO A 357 0.41 -4.18 -10.83
C PRO A 357 -1.12 -3.96 -10.79
N ALA A 358 -1.86 -4.53 -11.74
CA ALA A 358 -3.31 -4.45 -11.83
C ALA A 358 -3.88 -5.67 -12.59
N PRO A 359 -5.18 -6.00 -12.47
CA PRO A 359 -5.81 -7.05 -13.25
C PRO A 359 -5.57 -6.89 -14.76
N ARG A 360 -5.17 -7.98 -15.42
CA ARG A 360 -4.87 -8.02 -16.87
C ARG A 360 -3.69 -7.13 -17.33
N VAL A 361 -2.90 -6.56 -16.40
CA VAL A 361 -1.72 -5.71 -16.68
C VAL A 361 -0.43 -6.43 -16.32
N LEU A 362 0.53 -6.46 -17.25
CA LEU A 362 1.91 -6.91 -17.03
C LEU A 362 2.84 -5.72 -16.82
N LEU A 363 3.74 -5.77 -15.83
CA LEU A 363 4.88 -4.85 -15.69
C LEU A 363 6.18 -5.60 -15.95
N VAL A 364 6.92 -5.15 -16.98
CA VAL A 364 8.23 -5.66 -17.37
C VAL A 364 9.27 -4.62 -16.96
N ARG A 365 10.04 -4.92 -15.90
CA ARG A 365 11.10 -4.04 -15.41
C ARG A 365 12.47 -4.56 -15.83
N MET A 366 13.24 -3.75 -16.56
CA MET A 366 14.65 -4.00 -16.83
C MET A 366 15.47 -3.72 -15.57
N ASP A 367 16.25 -4.69 -15.11
CA ASP A 367 16.86 -4.70 -13.78
C ASP A 367 18.39 -4.90 -13.82
N ARG A 368 19.07 -3.94 -14.43
CA ARG A 368 20.54 -3.85 -14.45
C ARG A 368 21.00 -2.40 -14.16
N PRO A 369 20.63 -1.82 -13.00
CA PRO A 369 20.79 -0.39 -12.73
C PRO A 369 22.24 0.09 -12.74
N ARG A 370 23.20 -0.78 -12.40
CA ARG A 370 24.65 -0.46 -12.39
C ARG A 370 25.18 -0.08 -13.77
N ASP A 371 24.70 -0.74 -14.83
CA ASP A 371 25.02 -0.43 -16.23
C ASP A 371 23.88 0.35 -16.92
N LEU A 372 23.09 1.12 -16.16
CA LEU A 372 22.00 1.96 -16.69
C LEU A 372 20.94 1.18 -17.51
N ASN A 373 20.68 -0.07 -17.13
CA ASN A 373 19.79 -0.99 -17.85
C ASN A 373 20.20 -1.18 -19.32
N ALA A 374 21.51 -1.13 -19.61
CA ALA A 374 22.06 -1.56 -20.89
C ALA A 374 21.79 -3.07 -21.10
N MET A 375 21.19 -3.40 -22.23
CA MET A 375 20.70 -4.74 -22.53
C MET A 375 21.81 -5.62 -23.13
N PRO A 376 22.25 -6.69 -22.44
CA PRO A 376 23.16 -7.69 -22.98
C PRO A 376 22.41 -8.66 -23.92
N THR A 377 23.12 -9.54 -24.64
CA THR A 377 22.48 -10.53 -25.54
C THR A 377 21.45 -11.40 -24.81
N VAL A 378 21.74 -11.87 -23.59
CA VAL A 378 20.79 -12.64 -22.77
C VAL A 378 19.51 -11.85 -22.42
N GLY A 379 19.62 -10.53 -22.25
CA GLY A 379 18.47 -9.66 -22.03
C GLY A 379 17.57 -9.53 -23.26
N GLN A 380 18.13 -9.68 -24.48
CA GLN A 380 17.36 -9.74 -25.72
C GLN A 380 16.54 -11.03 -25.81
N LEU A 381 17.10 -12.16 -25.35
CA LEU A 381 16.41 -13.46 -25.29
C LEU A 381 15.22 -13.39 -24.33
N GLU A 382 15.46 -12.97 -23.09
CA GLU A 382 14.41 -12.79 -22.07
C GLU A 382 13.29 -11.87 -22.58
N MET A 383 13.65 -10.76 -23.23
CA MET A 383 12.70 -9.80 -23.80
C MET A 383 11.87 -10.40 -24.93
N ASN A 384 12.48 -11.19 -25.83
CA ASN A 384 11.76 -11.89 -26.90
C ASN A 384 10.71 -12.86 -26.35
N ASP A 385 11.11 -13.69 -25.38
CA ASP A 385 10.28 -14.76 -24.85
C ASP A 385 9.12 -14.19 -24.02
N VAL A 386 9.38 -13.15 -23.22
CA VAL A 386 8.36 -12.40 -22.48
C VAL A 386 7.32 -11.79 -23.41
N TRP A 387 7.72 -11.19 -24.54
CA TRP A 387 6.75 -10.60 -25.47
C TRP A 387 5.93 -11.65 -26.21
N LYS A 388 6.54 -12.76 -26.65
CA LYS A 388 5.81 -13.86 -27.27
C LYS A 388 4.76 -14.42 -26.31
N TRP A 389 5.18 -14.74 -25.08
CA TRP A 389 4.29 -15.23 -24.04
C TRP A 389 3.18 -14.21 -23.69
N PHE A 390 3.51 -12.93 -23.54
CA PHE A 390 2.53 -11.88 -23.24
C PHE A 390 1.47 -11.76 -24.33
N ASP A 391 1.84 -11.91 -25.61
CA ASP A 391 0.88 -11.97 -26.71
C ASP A 391 0.02 -13.24 -26.66
N GLU A 392 0.60 -14.40 -26.37
CA GLU A 392 -0.12 -15.68 -26.26
C GLU A 392 -1.05 -15.79 -25.02
N GLU A 393 -0.73 -15.13 -23.91
CA GLU A 393 -1.45 -15.26 -22.62
C GLU A 393 -2.81 -14.52 -22.59
N PRO A 394 -3.96 -15.22 -22.66
CA PRO A 394 -5.26 -14.61 -22.93
C PRO A 394 -5.85 -13.80 -21.75
N ASN A 395 -5.33 -13.96 -20.53
CA ASN A 395 -5.73 -13.14 -19.37
C ASN A 395 -5.01 -11.78 -19.30
N LEU A 396 -3.96 -11.55 -20.10
CA LEU A 396 -3.23 -10.29 -20.13
C LEU A 396 -3.65 -9.45 -21.34
N THR A 397 -3.71 -8.14 -21.15
CA THR A 397 -4.27 -7.19 -22.13
C THR A 397 -3.29 -6.09 -22.51
N VAL A 398 -2.54 -5.57 -21.55
CA VAL A 398 -1.59 -4.46 -21.76
C VAL A 398 -0.35 -4.69 -20.91
N ALA A 399 0.81 -4.32 -21.45
CA ALA A 399 2.07 -4.34 -20.71
C ALA A 399 2.60 -2.92 -20.48
N ILE A 400 3.39 -2.76 -19.42
CA ILE A 400 4.19 -1.58 -19.14
C ILE A 400 5.65 -2.03 -19.15
N ILE A 401 6.54 -1.28 -19.80
CA ILE A 401 7.99 -1.46 -19.68
C ILE A 401 8.59 -0.29 -18.88
N THR A 402 9.53 -0.57 -17.98
CA THR A 402 10.28 0.45 -17.21
C THR A 402 11.69 -0.04 -16.87
N GLY A 403 12.55 0.83 -16.32
CA GLY A 403 13.89 0.49 -15.84
C GLY A 403 14.02 0.60 -14.32
N THR A 404 14.91 -0.19 -13.71
CA THR A 404 15.29 -0.03 -12.30
C THR A 404 16.25 1.15 -12.13
N GLY A 405 16.07 1.95 -11.08
CA GLY A 405 17.00 3.01 -10.69
C GLY A 405 16.90 4.27 -11.55
N ARG A 406 18.03 4.91 -11.86
CA ARG A 406 18.10 6.25 -12.46
C ARG A 406 17.91 6.33 -13.98
N ALA A 407 17.66 5.20 -14.65
CA ALA A 407 17.61 5.10 -16.10
C ALA A 407 16.45 4.21 -16.54
N PHE A 408 15.84 4.52 -17.68
CA PHE A 408 14.98 3.57 -18.38
C PHE A 408 15.86 2.53 -19.06
N SER A 409 16.67 2.92 -20.04
CA SER A 409 17.73 2.08 -20.63
C SER A 409 18.75 2.90 -21.41
N ALA A 410 20.02 2.55 -21.29
CA ALA A 410 21.11 3.08 -22.11
C ALA A 410 21.24 2.43 -23.50
N GLY A 411 20.36 1.48 -23.86
CA GLY A 411 20.40 0.75 -25.13
C GLY A 411 21.16 -0.56 -25.03
N ALA A 412 21.87 -0.96 -26.07
CA ALA A 412 22.63 -2.21 -26.10
C ALA A 412 23.92 -2.13 -25.26
N ASP A 413 24.39 -3.26 -24.73
CA ASP A 413 25.67 -3.30 -24.00
C ASP A 413 26.86 -3.09 -24.95
N LEU A 414 27.35 -1.85 -25.04
CA LEU A 414 28.48 -1.50 -25.90
C LEU A 414 29.79 -2.22 -25.52
N LYS A 415 29.97 -2.67 -24.27
CA LYS A 415 31.14 -3.46 -23.87
C LYS A 415 31.05 -4.87 -24.43
N GLU A 416 29.84 -5.44 -24.48
CA GLU A 416 29.56 -6.71 -25.15
C GLU A 416 29.67 -6.59 -26.67
N TRP A 417 29.20 -5.49 -27.25
CA TRP A 417 29.36 -5.19 -28.67
C TRP A 417 30.83 -5.21 -29.08
N ASP A 418 31.66 -4.45 -28.38
CA ASP A 418 33.10 -4.31 -28.62
C ASP A 418 33.81 -5.68 -28.62
N ARG A 419 33.58 -6.51 -27.59
CA ARG A 419 34.09 -7.88 -27.54
C ARG A 419 33.61 -8.74 -28.71
N SER A 420 32.37 -8.57 -29.17
CA SER A 420 31.83 -9.30 -30.32
C SER A 420 32.42 -8.87 -31.67
N MET A 421 33.17 -7.76 -31.71
CA MET A 421 33.85 -7.23 -32.90
C MET A 421 35.34 -7.61 -32.97
N ALA A 422 35.87 -8.39 -32.02
CA ALA A 422 37.24 -8.87 -32.03
C ALA A 422 37.57 -9.65 -33.32
N ALA A 423 38.84 -9.64 -33.74
CA ALA A 423 39.27 -10.19 -35.03
C ALA A 423 39.09 -11.71 -35.15
N ASP A 424 39.09 -12.41 -34.02
CA ASP A 424 38.87 -13.84 -33.84
C ASP A 424 37.41 -14.20 -33.51
N ALA A 425 36.53 -13.21 -33.32
CA ALA A 425 35.12 -13.43 -33.05
C ALA A 425 34.33 -13.77 -34.32
N ASP A 426 33.45 -14.77 -34.22
CA ASP A 426 32.53 -15.17 -35.29
C ASP A 426 31.62 -14.01 -35.72
N PRO A 427 31.72 -13.52 -36.97
CA PRO A 427 30.91 -12.39 -37.45
C PRO A 427 29.40 -12.63 -37.38
N ASN A 428 28.95 -13.89 -37.38
CA ASN A 428 27.53 -14.25 -37.23
C ASN A 428 27.03 -14.10 -35.78
N LYS A 429 27.94 -14.01 -34.80
CA LYS A 429 27.64 -13.83 -33.37
C LYS A 429 27.89 -12.40 -32.87
N ARG A 430 28.21 -11.46 -33.76
CA ARG A 430 28.24 -10.03 -33.44
C ARG A 430 26.91 -9.62 -32.81
N MET A 431 26.92 -8.77 -31.79
CA MET A 431 25.68 -8.42 -31.08
C MET A 431 24.64 -7.73 -31.98
N GLY A 432 25.07 -7.01 -33.04
CA GLY A 432 24.19 -6.47 -34.08
C GLY A 432 23.66 -7.50 -35.10
N ASN A 433 24.22 -8.71 -35.12
CA ASN A 433 23.88 -9.83 -36.01
C ASN A 433 23.17 -10.99 -35.27
N ALA A 434 22.95 -10.86 -33.95
CA ALA A 434 22.32 -11.88 -33.11
C ALA A 434 20.97 -12.35 -33.70
N PRO A 435 20.63 -13.65 -33.61
CA PRO A 435 19.77 -14.29 -34.60
C PRO A 435 18.32 -13.81 -34.55
N ALA A 436 17.90 -13.10 -35.61
CA ALA A 436 16.50 -12.83 -36.00
C ALA A 436 15.55 -12.22 -34.93
N PHE A 437 16.05 -11.81 -33.76
CA PHE A 437 15.21 -11.29 -32.69
C PHE A 437 14.50 -10.00 -33.10
N LYS A 438 13.22 -9.93 -32.72
CA LYS A 438 12.42 -8.70 -32.74
C LYS A 438 12.25 -8.22 -31.29
N PRO A 439 13.28 -7.61 -30.65
CA PRO A 439 13.11 -6.97 -29.35
C PRO A 439 12.07 -5.85 -29.47
N LEU A 440 11.69 -5.22 -28.35
CA LEU A 440 10.56 -4.29 -28.31
C LEU A 440 10.58 -3.19 -29.40
N SER A 441 11.77 -2.75 -29.84
CA SER A 441 11.95 -1.80 -30.96
C SER A 441 11.44 -2.28 -32.31
N ARG A 442 11.32 -3.60 -32.54
CA ARG A 442 10.82 -4.22 -33.79
C ARG A 442 9.58 -5.11 -33.57
N ARG A 443 9.01 -5.11 -32.36
CA ARG A 443 7.84 -5.93 -32.02
C ARG A 443 6.61 -5.52 -32.84
N LEU A 444 5.99 -6.53 -33.47
CA LEU A 444 4.70 -6.47 -34.20
C LEU A 444 3.58 -7.27 -33.48
N GLY A 445 3.77 -7.61 -32.20
CA GLY A 445 2.81 -8.36 -31.41
C GLY A 445 1.46 -7.65 -31.27
N LYS A 446 0.40 -8.38 -30.91
CA LYS A 446 -1.00 -7.92 -30.95
C LYS A 446 -1.39 -6.99 -29.81
N LYS A 447 -0.87 -7.18 -28.60
CA LYS A 447 -1.26 -6.39 -27.41
C LYS A 447 -0.46 -5.08 -27.22
N PRO A 448 -1.07 -4.02 -26.65
CA PRO A 448 -0.40 -2.75 -26.38
C PRO A 448 0.72 -2.82 -25.33
N VAL A 449 1.72 -1.95 -25.49
CA VAL A 449 2.82 -1.72 -24.53
C VAL A 449 2.98 -0.24 -24.24
N ILE A 450 3.01 0.12 -22.96
CA ILE A 450 3.26 1.49 -22.45
C ILE A 450 4.72 1.60 -22.01
N ALA A 451 5.43 2.63 -22.44
CA ALA A 451 6.74 2.97 -21.88
C ALA A 451 6.57 3.87 -20.65
N ALA A 452 7.07 3.43 -19.50
CA ALA A 452 7.19 4.20 -18.26
C ALA A 452 8.65 4.64 -18.09
N VAL A 453 9.01 5.79 -18.65
CA VAL A 453 10.39 6.27 -18.83
C VAL A 453 10.88 7.03 -17.61
N ASN A 454 11.41 6.29 -16.64
CA ASN A 454 11.88 6.75 -15.32
C ASN A 454 13.25 7.49 -15.31
N GLY A 455 13.72 7.96 -16.48
CA GLY A 455 15.03 8.59 -16.64
C GLY A 455 15.53 8.50 -18.08
N LEU A 456 16.84 8.37 -18.28
CA LEU A 456 17.43 8.33 -19.63
C LEU A 456 16.94 7.12 -20.46
N ALA A 457 16.59 7.38 -21.72
CA ALA A 457 16.27 6.39 -22.74
C ALA A 457 17.14 6.65 -23.98
N MET A 458 18.27 5.94 -24.11
CA MET A 458 19.29 6.20 -25.13
C MET A 458 19.45 5.01 -26.08
N GLY A 459 19.70 5.32 -27.35
CA GLY A 459 19.92 4.33 -28.42
C GLY A 459 18.79 3.31 -28.48
N GLY A 460 19.12 2.01 -28.40
CA GLY A 460 18.14 0.92 -28.28
C GLY A 460 17.02 1.15 -27.23
N GLY A 461 17.31 1.85 -26.12
CA GLY A 461 16.30 2.23 -25.13
C GLY A 461 15.32 3.28 -25.65
N CYS A 462 15.79 4.23 -26.46
CA CYS A 462 14.92 5.14 -27.21
C CYS A 462 14.16 4.42 -28.33
N GLU A 463 14.79 3.43 -28.98
CA GLU A 463 14.15 2.61 -30.02
C GLU A 463 12.96 1.78 -29.47
N PHE A 464 13.00 1.41 -28.18
CA PHE A 464 11.85 0.82 -27.49
C PHE A 464 10.70 1.81 -27.34
N VAL A 465 11.00 3.00 -26.80
CA VAL A 465 9.99 4.05 -26.54
C VAL A 465 9.22 4.41 -27.80
N VAL A 466 9.89 4.62 -28.93
CA VAL A 466 9.24 5.02 -30.20
C VAL A 466 8.45 3.89 -30.88
N ASN A 467 8.48 2.66 -30.36
CA ASN A 467 7.59 1.58 -30.79
C ASN A 467 6.50 1.24 -29.77
N CYS A 468 6.52 1.81 -28.56
CA CYS A 468 5.41 1.68 -27.60
C CYS A 468 4.15 2.40 -28.10
N ASP A 469 3.00 1.97 -27.60
CA ASP A 469 1.68 2.51 -27.97
C ASP A 469 1.32 3.77 -27.17
N LEU A 470 1.87 3.90 -25.96
CA LEU A 470 1.82 5.10 -25.12
C LEU A 470 3.17 5.29 -24.42
N VAL A 471 3.49 6.54 -24.07
CA VAL A 471 4.71 6.92 -23.36
C VAL A 471 4.39 7.89 -22.22
N VAL A 472 4.72 7.49 -21.00
CA VAL A 472 4.75 8.34 -19.80
C VAL A 472 6.22 8.56 -19.43
N ALA A 473 6.62 9.79 -19.18
CA ALA A 473 8.01 10.14 -18.89
C ALA A 473 8.17 10.86 -17.55
N ALA A 474 9.33 10.68 -16.91
CA ALA A 474 9.77 11.57 -15.84
C ALA A 474 9.98 12.98 -16.39
N ASP A 475 9.73 13.99 -15.57
CA ASP A 475 10.14 15.37 -15.79
C ASP A 475 11.65 15.53 -16.07
N ASP A 476 12.48 14.71 -15.44
CA ASP A 476 13.93 14.63 -15.63
C ASP A 476 14.40 13.67 -16.75
N ALA A 477 13.48 13.05 -17.50
CA ALA A 477 13.82 12.11 -18.57
C ALA A 477 14.37 12.81 -19.82
N TYR A 478 15.28 12.11 -20.50
CA TYR A 478 15.79 12.53 -21.81
C TYR A 478 16.04 11.33 -22.73
N PHE A 479 15.93 11.61 -24.01
CA PHE A 479 15.88 10.67 -25.11
C PHE A 479 17.01 10.96 -26.11
N GLY A 480 17.41 9.99 -26.92
CA GLY A 480 18.39 10.24 -27.98
C GLY A 480 18.87 8.98 -28.71
N LEU A 481 19.37 9.17 -29.93
CA LEU A 481 19.99 8.14 -30.76
C LEU A 481 21.49 8.46 -30.94
N PRO A 482 22.35 8.10 -29.97
CA PRO A 482 23.76 8.49 -29.96
C PRO A 482 24.65 7.62 -30.87
N GLU A 483 24.07 6.68 -31.62
CA GLU A 483 24.76 5.68 -32.43
C GLU A 483 25.79 6.29 -33.39
N VAL A 484 25.44 7.40 -34.06
CA VAL A 484 26.35 8.13 -34.97
C VAL A 484 27.62 8.64 -34.28
N LYS A 485 27.58 8.91 -32.97
CA LYS A 485 28.75 9.30 -32.15
C LYS A 485 29.64 8.13 -31.77
N ARG A 486 29.26 6.90 -32.16
CA ARG A 486 29.95 5.63 -31.84
C ARG A 486 30.28 4.81 -33.08
N GLY A 487 30.09 5.36 -34.30
CA GLY A 487 30.27 4.61 -35.55
C GLY A 487 29.20 3.53 -35.79
N LEU A 488 28.04 3.66 -35.14
CA LEU A 488 26.89 2.76 -35.25
C LEU A 488 25.72 3.49 -35.94
N ALA A 489 24.62 2.77 -36.20
CA ALA A 489 23.36 3.34 -36.64
C ALA A 489 22.17 2.75 -35.87
N ALA A 490 21.12 3.53 -35.65
CA ALA A 490 19.89 3.14 -34.93
C ALA A 490 18.98 2.23 -35.80
N ILE A 491 19.50 1.06 -36.15
CA ILE A 491 18.88 0.11 -37.08
C ILE A 491 17.89 -0.87 -36.40
N GLY A 492 17.60 -0.69 -35.11
CA GLY A 492 16.48 -1.34 -34.42
C GLY A 492 15.11 -0.84 -34.89
N GLY A 493 15.06 0.09 -35.84
CA GLY A 493 13.84 0.55 -36.51
C GLY A 493 13.24 1.83 -35.94
N ALA A 494 13.95 2.60 -35.11
CA ALA A 494 13.53 3.94 -34.71
C ALA A 494 13.48 4.93 -35.88
N LEU A 495 14.45 4.85 -36.81
CA LEU A 495 14.56 5.80 -37.93
C LEU A 495 13.28 5.93 -38.78
N PRO A 496 12.68 4.86 -39.34
CA PRO A 496 11.43 4.98 -40.10
C PRO A 496 10.23 5.39 -39.24
N ARG A 497 10.24 5.05 -37.94
CA ARG A 497 9.18 5.40 -36.99
C ARG A 497 9.17 6.88 -36.66
N LEU A 498 10.33 7.45 -36.34
CA LEU A 498 10.50 8.88 -36.08
C LEU A 498 10.05 9.71 -37.29
N ILE A 499 10.39 9.32 -38.51
CA ILE A 499 9.93 10.04 -39.72
C ILE A 499 8.39 10.05 -39.80
N ARG A 500 7.72 8.93 -39.50
CA ARG A 500 6.26 8.81 -39.51
C ARG A 500 5.57 9.55 -38.35
N THR A 501 6.19 9.63 -37.18
CA THR A 501 5.59 10.22 -35.98
C THR A 501 5.89 11.71 -35.82
N ILE A 502 7.12 12.16 -36.13
CA ILE A 502 7.59 13.54 -35.87
C ILE A 502 8.11 14.27 -37.11
N GLY A 503 8.02 13.65 -38.29
CA GLY A 503 8.47 14.23 -39.56
C GLY A 503 9.99 14.15 -39.78
N LEU A 504 10.39 14.36 -41.04
CA LEU A 504 11.78 14.14 -41.47
C LEU A 504 12.78 15.02 -40.73
N GLN A 505 12.48 16.30 -40.51
CA GLN A 505 13.42 17.28 -39.98
C GLN A 505 13.82 16.95 -38.54
N ARG A 506 12.84 16.73 -37.65
CA ARG A 506 13.10 16.36 -36.24
C ARG A 506 13.73 14.97 -36.12
N ALA A 507 13.30 14.01 -36.95
CA ALA A 507 13.90 12.68 -36.99
C ALA A 507 15.38 12.75 -37.43
N THR A 508 15.69 13.53 -38.47
CA THR A 508 17.05 13.76 -38.97
C THR A 508 17.91 14.48 -37.94
N GLU A 509 17.38 15.52 -37.30
CA GLU A 509 18.06 16.25 -36.24
C GLU A 509 18.45 15.30 -35.09
N MET A 510 17.51 14.54 -34.56
CA MET A 510 17.74 13.59 -33.46
C MET A 510 18.74 12.50 -33.84
N ALA A 511 18.60 11.91 -35.03
CA ALA A 511 19.40 10.77 -35.47
C ALA A 511 20.83 11.15 -35.93
N LEU A 512 21.00 12.25 -36.69
CA LEU A 512 22.29 12.62 -37.26
C LEU A 512 23.16 13.47 -36.33
N THR A 513 22.56 14.24 -35.41
CA THR A 513 23.34 14.95 -34.38
C THR A 513 23.63 14.09 -33.15
N GLY A 514 22.87 13.00 -32.98
CA GLY A 514 22.86 12.18 -31.77
C GLY A 514 22.70 12.98 -30.48
N ARG A 515 21.96 14.10 -30.52
CA ARG A 515 21.73 14.96 -29.34
C ARG A 515 20.79 14.30 -28.34
N ARG A 516 20.73 14.88 -27.14
CA ARG A 516 19.66 14.60 -26.18
C ARG A 516 18.45 15.45 -26.52
N VAL A 517 17.27 14.89 -26.32
CA VAL A 517 15.95 15.51 -26.48
C VAL A 517 15.22 15.36 -25.14
N THR A 518 14.65 16.42 -24.57
CA THR A 518 14.00 16.34 -23.25
C THR A 518 12.62 15.69 -23.31
N ALA A 519 12.07 15.29 -22.16
CA ALA A 519 10.67 14.84 -22.07
C ALA A 519 9.68 15.89 -22.62
N GLN A 520 9.93 17.18 -22.37
CA GLN A 520 9.10 18.30 -22.81
C GLN A 520 9.16 18.50 -24.33
N GLU A 521 10.35 18.40 -24.94
CA GLU A 521 10.48 18.38 -26.41
C GLU A 521 9.76 17.17 -27.01
N MET A 522 9.92 15.97 -26.44
CA MET A 522 9.28 14.75 -26.94
C MET A 522 7.75 14.78 -26.77
N GLN A 523 7.22 15.48 -25.76
CA GLN A 523 5.78 15.74 -25.62
C GLN A 523 5.30 16.75 -26.68
N GLN A 524 6.02 17.86 -26.86
CA GLN A 524 5.73 18.85 -27.90
C GLN A 524 5.75 18.24 -29.32
N TRP A 525 6.60 17.23 -29.54
CA TRP A 525 6.68 16.51 -30.81
C TRP A 525 5.61 15.41 -30.97
N GLY A 526 4.89 15.06 -29.90
CA GLY A 526 3.80 14.08 -29.92
C GLY A 526 4.21 12.62 -29.64
N ILE A 527 5.42 12.37 -29.13
CA ILE A 527 5.87 11.02 -28.72
C ILE A 527 5.51 10.74 -27.25
N VAL A 528 5.68 11.71 -26.35
CA VAL A 528 5.31 11.56 -24.93
C VAL A 528 3.88 12.01 -24.70
N ASN A 529 3.04 11.16 -24.10
CA ASN A 529 1.66 11.49 -23.78
C ASN A 529 1.56 12.31 -22.48
N SER A 530 2.29 11.90 -21.44
CA SER A 530 2.23 12.51 -20.11
C SER A 530 3.63 12.63 -19.49
N ILE A 531 3.86 13.74 -18.78
CA ILE A 531 5.08 14.01 -18.01
C ILE A 531 4.66 14.15 -16.54
N VAL A 532 5.31 13.40 -15.66
CA VAL A 532 5.04 13.38 -14.22
C VAL A 532 6.36 13.37 -13.44
N PRO A 533 6.35 13.67 -12.12
CA PRO A 533 7.52 13.47 -11.27
C PRO A 533 8.07 12.05 -11.39
N LYS A 534 9.40 11.92 -11.34
CA LYS A 534 10.15 10.67 -11.56
C LYS A 534 9.63 9.45 -10.78
N ASP A 535 9.20 9.66 -9.54
CA ASP A 535 8.67 8.64 -8.63
C ASP A 535 7.24 8.17 -8.99
N GLN A 536 6.50 8.97 -9.78
CA GLN A 536 5.12 8.69 -10.18
C GLN A 536 4.97 8.06 -11.58
N VAL A 537 6.05 7.98 -12.36
CA VAL A 537 6.03 7.53 -13.77
C VAL A 537 5.40 6.14 -13.95
N VAL A 538 5.73 5.19 -13.08
CA VAL A 538 5.17 3.83 -13.13
C VAL A 538 3.70 3.83 -12.70
N GLN A 539 3.32 4.63 -11.69
CA GLN A 539 1.94 4.76 -11.22
C GLN A 539 1.03 5.35 -12.30
N GLU A 540 1.49 6.38 -13.01
CA GLU A 540 0.74 6.99 -14.11
C GLU A 540 0.63 6.06 -15.32
N ALA A 541 1.67 5.28 -15.62
CA ALA A 541 1.58 4.21 -16.62
C ALA A 541 0.59 3.10 -16.22
N VAL A 542 0.52 2.74 -14.92
CA VAL A 542 -0.48 1.81 -14.38
C VAL A 542 -1.89 2.39 -14.47
N ARG A 543 -2.08 3.71 -14.33
CA ARG A 543 -3.37 4.38 -14.54
C ARG A 543 -3.85 4.21 -15.98
N TYR A 544 -3.00 4.52 -16.98
CA TYR A 544 -3.32 4.29 -18.39
C TYR A 544 -3.55 2.81 -18.71
N ALA A 545 -2.71 1.91 -18.17
CA ALA A 545 -2.86 0.48 -18.36
C ALA A 545 -4.20 -0.04 -17.80
N THR A 546 -4.63 0.44 -16.62
CA THR A 546 -5.91 0.07 -16.02
C THR A 546 -7.09 0.52 -16.90
N MET A 547 -7.07 1.76 -17.39
CA MET A 547 -8.09 2.25 -18.34
C MET A 547 -8.18 1.39 -19.60
N ILE A 548 -7.04 0.91 -20.12
CA ILE A 548 -7.01 -0.03 -21.25
C ILE A 548 -7.58 -1.39 -20.82
N ALA A 549 -7.16 -1.92 -19.68
CA ALA A 549 -7.56 -3.24 -19.17
C ALA A 549 -9.03 -3.36 -18.75
N GLU A 550 -9.72 -2.23 -18.55
CA GLU A 550 -11.18 -2.17 -18.34
C GLU A 550 -12.00 -2.40 -19.62
N ASN A 551 -11.36 -2.38 -20.81
CA ASN A 551 -12.02 -2.59 -22.10
C ASN A 551 -11.97 -4.06 -22.57
N SER A 552 -12.75 -4.36 -23.62
CA SER A 552 -12.79 -5.69 -24.25
C SER A 552 -11.41 -6.08 -24.81
N PRO A 553 -10.84 -7.24 -24.44
CA PRO A 553 -9.50 -7.63 -24.90
C PRO A 553 -9.43 -7.77 -26.42
N ASP A 554 -10.44 -8.38 -27.02
CA ASP A 554 -10.50 -8.58 -28.47
C ASP A 554 -10.62 -7.23 -29.21
N ALA A 555 -11.42 -6.29 -28.66
CA ALA A 555 -11.56 -4.96 -29.24
C ALA A 555 -10.28 -4.11 -29.15
N ILE A 556 -9.49 -4.27 -28.08
CA ILE A 556 -8.19 -3.61 -27.92
C ILE A 556 -7.21 -4.13 -28.97
N ILE A 557 -7.16 -5.45 -29.18
CA ILE A 557 -6.31 -6.08 -30.21
C ILE A 557 -6.72 -5.59 -31.61
N CYS A 558 -8.00 -5.64 -31.96
CA CYS A 558 -8.50 -5.20 -33.27
C CYS A 558 -8.29 -3.69 -33.52
N SER A 559 -8.62 -2.84 -32.54
CA SER A 559 -8.41 -1.39 -32.66
C SER A 559 -6.93 -1.03 -32.80
N ARG A 560 -6.06 -1.72 -32.04
CA ARG A 560 -4.61 -1.52 -32.13
C ARG A 560 -4.05 -2.02 -33.47
N ALA A 561 -4.56 -3.14 -34.00
CA ALA A 561 -4.17 -3.61 -35.33
C ALA A 561 -4.49 -2.56 -36.40
N GLY A 562 -5.69 -1.97 -36.38
CA GLY A 562 -6.06 -0.87 -37.27
C GLY A 562 -5.15 0.36 -37.17
N LEU A 563 -4.82 0.80 -35.94
CA LEU A 563 -3.86 1.89 -35.72
C LEU A 563 -2.46 1.56 -36.26
N ARG A 564 -1.99 0.33 -36.10
CA ARG A 564 -0.68 -0.12 -36.62
C ARG A 564 -0.69 -0.26 -38.15
N GLN A 565 -1.77 -0.75 -38.74
CA GLN A 565 -1.93 -0.77 -40.20
C GLN A 565 -1.90 0.64 -40.78
N GLY A 566 -2.62 1.60 -40.20
CA GLY A 566 -2.59 3.00 -40.66
C GLY A 566 -1.22 3.69 -40.53
N TRP A 567 -0.32 3.16 -39.69
CA TRP A 567 1.05 3.66 -39.54
C TRP A 567 2.05 2.96 -40.48
N GLU A 568 1.82 1.69 -40.80
CA GLU A 568 2.73 0.88 -41.61
C GLU A 568 2.39 0.89 -43.11
N THR A 569 1.11 1.00 -43.46
CA THR A 569 0.53 0.93 -44.80
C THR A 569 0.15 2.33 -45.30
N ALA A 570 0.56 2.71 -46.52
CA ALA A 570 0.41 4.09 -47.00
C ALA A 570 -1.04 4.49 -47.39
N PRO A 571 -1.88 3.65 -48.04
CA PRO A 571 -3.28 3.97 -48.27
C PRO A 571 -4.15 3.63 -47.06
N VAL A 572 -4.93 4.59 -46.58
CA VAL A 572 -5.86 4.42 -45.44
C VAL A 572 -6.88 3.31 -45.71
N GLU A 573 -7.49 3.28 -46.89
CA GLU A 573 -8.48 2.24 -47.24
C GLU A 573 -7.86 0.85 -47.15
N ARG A 574 -6.63 0.67 -47.66
CA ARG A 574 -5.96 -0.64 -47.60
C ARG A 574 -5.64 -1.06 -46.16
N ALA A 575 -5.35 -0.12 -45.26
CA ALA A 575 -5.19 -0.41 -43.84
C ALA A 575 -6.51 -0.87 -43.18
N VAL A 576 -7.64 -0.28 -43.59
CA VAL A 576 -8.99 -0.68 -43.14
C VAL A 576 -9.35 -2.06 -43.66
N GLU A 577 -9.22 -2.31 -44.97
CA GLU A 577 -9.45 -3.62 -45.60
C GLU A 577 -8.71 -4.75 -44.87
N ILE A 578 -7.39 -4.59 -44.64
CA ILE A 578 -6.56 -5.60 -43.95
C ILE A 578 -7.09 -5.89 -42.54
N THR A 579 -7.56 -4.87 -41.82
CA THR A 579 -8.07 -5.01 -40.45
C THR A 579 -9.46 -5.65 -40.44
N LEU A 580 -10.30 -5.35 -41.45
CA LEU A 580 -11.61 -5.96 -41.64
C LEU A 580 -11.49 -7.47 -41.97
N GLU A 581 -10.60 -7.82 -42.91
CA GLU A 581 -10.35 -9.19 -43.35
C GLU A 581 -9.75 -10.10 -42.27
N ARG A 582 -9.11 -9.52 -41.24
CA ARG A 582 -8.34 -10.26 -40.21
C ARG A 582 -8.91 -10.09 -38.82
N GLU A 583 -8.49 -9.06 -38.08
CA GLU A 583 -8.78 -8.95 -36.65
C GLU A 583 -10.27 -8.69 -36.37
N PHE A 584 -10.95 -7.93 -37.23
CA PHE A 584 -12.38 -7.67 -37.07
C PHE A 584 -13.25 -8.89 -37.41
N ALA A 585 -12.90 -9.63 -38.46
CA ALA A 585 -13.58 -10.86 -38.85
C ALA A 585 -13.55 -11.93 -37.73
N GLU A 586 -12.43 -12.05 -37.00
CA GLU A 586 -12.36 -12.93 -35.82
C GLU A 586 -13.05 -12.31 -34.59
N LEU A 587 -12.96 -11.00 -34.37
CA LEU A 587 -13.65 -10.31 -33.26
C LEU A 587 -15.16 -10.53 -33.30
N GLN A 588 -15.77 -10.49 -34.49
CA GLN A 588 -17.21 -10.73 -34.68
C GLN A 588 -17.67 -12.14 -34.27
N LYS A 589 -16.76 -13.13 -34.23
CA LYS A 589 -17.03 -14.50 -33.77
C LYS A 589 -16.85 -14.66 -32.25
N GLY A 590 -16.25 -13.67 -31.58
CA GLY A 590 -15.92 -13.72 -30.16
C GLY A 590 -17.12 -13.54 -29.24
N GLU A 591 -17.00 -13.98 -27.99
CA GLU A 591 -18.06 -13.79 -26.99
C GLU A 591 -18.09 -12.36 -26.42
N ASN A 592 -16.98 -11.63 -26.50
CA ASN A 592 -16.87 -10.27 -25.97
C ASN A 592 -17.66 -9.23 -26.77
N ILE A 593 -17.85 -9.38 -28.09
CA ILE A 593 -18.73 -8.46 -28.84
C ILE A 593 -20.20 -8.62 -28.39
N LEU A 594 -20.66 -9.86 -28.19
CA LEU A 594 -22.01 -10.15 -27.70
C LEU A 594 -22.23 -9.62 -26.29
N GLU A 595 -21.27 -9.83 -25.39
CA GLU A 595 -21.33 -9.31 -24.02
C GLU A 595 -21.30 -7.77 -23.97
N GLY A 596 -20.48 -7.11 -24.79
CA GLY A 596 -20.42 -5.64 -24.85
C GLY A 596 -21.75 -5.02 -25.28
N LEU A 597 -22.34 -5.53 -26.37
CA LEU A 597 -23.64 -5.07 -26.88
C LEU A 597 -24.78 -5.36 -25.89
N LYS A 598 -24.74 -6.52 -25.24
CA LYS A 598 -25.70 -6.90 -24.19
C LYS A 598 -25.60 -6.01 -22.96
N ALA A 599 -24.40 -5.81 -22.42
CA ALA A 599 -24.15 -4.98 -21.23
C ALA A 599 -24.56 -3.51 -21.45
N PHE A 600 -24.32 -2.97 -22.66
CA PHE A 600 -24.80 -1.64 -23.06
C PHE A 600 -26.34 -1.56 -23.03
N THR A 601 -27.02 -2.54 -23.62
CA THR A 601 -28.49 -2.62 -23.66
C THR A 601 -29.09 -2.76 -22.25
N GLU A 602 -28.45 -3.57 -21.40
CA GLU A 602 -28.83 -3.82 -20.00
C GLU A 602 -28.37 -2.72 -19.02
N LYS A 603 -27.67 -1.68 -19.49
CA LYS A 603 -27.11 -0.56 -18.69
C LYS A 603 -26.28 -1.01 -17.49
N ARG A 604 -25.47 -2.06 -17.65
CA ARG A 604 -24.57 -2.59 -16.62
C ARG A 604 -23.11 -2.61 -17.09
N PRO A 605 -22.13 -2.73 -16.17
CA PRO A 605 -20.76 -3.01 -16.55
C PRO A 605 -20.64 -4.34 -17.32
N PRO A 606 -19.81 -4.40 -18.38
CA PRO A 606 -19.52 -5.62 -19.10
C PRO A 606 -18.60 -6.55 -18.31
N GLN A 607 -18.76 -7.86 -18.51
CA GLN A 607 -17.94 -8.91 -17.91
C GLN A 607 -17.08 -9.58 -18.98
N TRP A 608 -15.96 -8.94 -19.33
CA TRP A 608 -15.07 -9.42 -20.37
C TRP A 608 -14.47 -10.79 -20.04
N LYS A 609 -14.49 -11.68 -21.04
CA LYS A 609 -13.81 -12.97 -21.01
C LYS A 609 -12.41 -12.84 -21.60
N ALA A 610 -11.54 -13.81 -21.26
CA ALA A 610 -10.19 -13.91 -21.81
C ALA A 610 -10.22 -13.89 -23.36
N SER A 611 -9.20 -13.29 -23.98
CA SER A 611 -9.18 -13.06 -25.43
C SER A 611 -9.17 -14.35 -26.23
N ARG A 612 -9.75 -14.32 -27.44
CA ARG A 612 -9.62 -15.41 -28.44
C ARG A 612 -8.86 -15.00 -29.71
N LEU A 613 -8.53 -13.71 -29.85
CA LEU A 613 -7.59 -13.18 -30.84
C LEU A 613 -6.14 -13.41 -30.42
#